data_AF-A0A959INB2-F1
#
_entry.id   AF-A0A959INB2-F1
#
_cell.length_a   1.000
_cell.length_b   1.000
_cell.length_c   1.000
_cell.angle_alpha   90.00
_cell.angle_beta   90.00
_cell.angle_gamma   90.00
#
_symmetry.space_group_name_H-M   'P 1'
#
loop_
_entity.id
_entity.type
_entity.pdbx_description
1 polymer ?
#
loop_
_entity_poly.entity_id
_entity_poly.type
_entity_poly.pdbx_seq_one_letter_code
_entity_poly.pdbx_strand_id
1 'polypeptide(L)' 'MRRKKGFEYGEGKYYLTIKSSPNNITLYRESKGSAVQAYFRYKGVGKDVEWQGQWNGKEFVDSQEPRHVPEMA' A
#
# COMPACT_ATOMS: atom_id res chain seq x y z
N MET A 1 -27.53 15.52 -2.23
CA MET A 1 -26.08 15.50 -1.90
C MET A 1 -25.55 14.09 -2.15
N ARG A 2 -24.66 13.89 -3.12
CA ARG A 2 -24.01 12.58 -3.36
C ARG A 2 -23.10 12.32 -2.16
N ARG A 3 -23.49 11.43 -1.25
CA ARG A 3 -22.65 11.00 -0.12
C ARG A 3 -21.31 10.56 -0.69
N LYS A 4 -20.25 11.36 -0.47
CA LYS A 4 -18.88 10.89 -0.66
C LYS A 4 -18.73 9.73 0.32
N LYS A 5 -18.73 8.51 -0.20
CA LYS A 5 -18.55 7.30 0.60
C LYS A 5 -17.21 7.49 1.31
N GLY A 6 -17.24 7.63 2.63
CA GLY A 6 -16.03 7.75 3.43
C GLY A 6 -15.13 6.60 3.05
N PHE A 7 -13.89 6.89 2.68
CA PHE A 7 -12.90 5.85 2.47
C PHE A 7 -12.54 5.33 3.86
N GLU A 8 -13.27 4.32 4.33
CA GLU A 8 -12.99 3.65 5.58
C GLU A 8 -11.92 2.59 5.33
N TYR A 9 -10.80 2.70 6.05
CA TYR A 9 -9.75 1.70 6.04
C TYR A 9 -10.27 0.45 6.77
N GLY A 10 -10.22 -0.71 6.10
CA GLY A 10 -10.57 -1.98 6.69
C GLY A 10 -9.44 -2.47 7.61
N GLU A 11 -9.80 -2.85 8.82
CA GLU A 11 -8.89 -3.45 9.79
C GLU A 11 -8.25 -4.72 9.23
N GLY A 12 -6.97 -4.93 9.53
CA GLY A 12 -6.17 -6.07 9.08
C GLY A 12 -5.66 -5.95 7.64
N LYS A 13 -6.03 -4.90 6.89
CA LYS A 13 -5.62 -4.73 5.49
C LYS A 13 -4.36 -3.88 5.37
N TYR A 14 -3.53 -4.24 4.40
CA TYR A 14 -2.30 -3.53 4.04
C TYR A 14 -2.57 -2.50 2.97
N TYR A 15 -2.13 -1.27 3.19
CA TYR A 15 -2.35 -0.14 2.30
C TYR A 15 -1.04 0.32 1.66
N LEU A 16 -1.13 0.65 0.38
CA LEU A 16 -0.05 1.23 -0.42
C LEU A 16 -0.62 2.28 -1.36
N THR A 17 0.07 3.41 -1.50
CA THR A 17 -0.36 4.52 -2.33
C THR A 17 0.61 4.68 -3.50
N ILE A 18 0.10 4.56 -4.71
CA ILE A 18 0.86 4.76 -5.93
C ILE A 18 0.66 6.23 -6.34
N LYS A 19 1.73 7.03 -6.32
CA LYS A 19 1.67 8.38 -6.86
C LYS A 19 1.64 8.30 -8.38
N SER A 20 0.52 8.72 -8.93
CA SER A 20 0.30 8.79 -10.37
C SER A 20 -0.36 10.12 -10.67
N SER A 21 0.12 10.84 -11.67
CA SER A 21 -0.62 11.99 -12.20
C SER A 21 -1.76 11.49 -13.09
N PRO A 22 -2.97 12.06 -13.02
CA PRO A 22 -3.39 13.21 -12.21
C PRO A 22 -3.89 12.91 -10.79
N ASN A 23 -4.08 11.64 -10.39
CA ASN A 23 -4.58 11.27 -9.06
C ASN A 23 -3.82 10.07 -8.49
N ASN A 24 -3.46 10.17 -7.20
CA ASN A 24 -2.83 9.08 -6.46
C ASN A 24 -3.81 7.90 -6.32
N ILE A 25 -3.29 6.69 -6.43
CA ILE A 25 -4.07 5.46 -6.35
C ILE A 25 -3.72 4.76 -5.04
N THR A 26 -4.63 4.80 -4.07
CA THR A 26 -4.51 4.02 -2.84
C THR A 26 -5.09 2.62 -3.07
N LEU A 27 -4.23 1.62 -2.93
CA LEU A 27 -4.57 0.21 -3.04
C LEU A 27 -4.51 -0.42 -1.65
N TYR A 28 -5.40 -1.38 -1.40
CA TYR A 28 -5.31 -2.24 -0.23
C TYR A 28 -5.20 -3.71 -0.63
N ARG A 29 -4.62 -4.52 0.27
CA ARG A 29 -4.50 -5.97 0.14
C ARG A 29 -4.78 -6.63 1.48
N GLU A 30 -5.40 -7.80 1.43
CA GLU A 30 -5.75 -8.57 2.63
C GLU A 30 -4.54 -9.28 3.25
N SER A 31 -3.52 -9.59 2.45
CA SER A 31 -2.31 -10.29 2.89
C SER A 31 -1.06 -9.46 2.65
N LYS A 32 -0.14 -9.50 3.62
CA LYS A 32 1.18 -8.84 3.55
C LYS A 32 1.95 -9.27 2.31
N GLY A 33 2.03 -10.57 2.02
CA GLY A 33 2.75 -11.09 0.85
C GLY A 33 2.26 -10.49 -0.47
N SER A 34 0.93 -10.42 -0.67
CA SER A 34 0.34 -9.83 -1.88
C SER A 34 0.55 -8.31 -1.96
N ALA A 35 0.53 -7.63 -0.82
CA ALA A 35 0.79 -6.19 -0.72
C ALA A 35 2.25 -5.87 -1.08
N VAL A 36 3.18 -6.63 -0.51
CA VAL A 36 4.62 -6.50 -0.76
C VAL A 36 4.96 -6.81 -2.21
N GLN A 37 4.42 -7.90 -2.78
CA GLN A 37 4.56 -8.20 -4.21
C GLN A 37 4.04 -7.07 -5.09
N ALA A 38 2.87 -6.50 -4.78
CA ALA A 38 2.33 -5.38 -5.53
C ALA A 38 3.25 -4.16 -5.44
N TYR A 39 3.71 -3.80 -4.22
CA TYR A 39 4.65 -2.71 -4.00
C TYR A 39 5.92 -2.87 -4.85
N PHE A 40 6.59 -4.03 -4.80
CA PHE A 40 7.79 -4.27 -5.60
C PHE A 40 7.51 -4.30 -7.10
N ARG A 41 6.35 -4.83 -7.52
CA ARG A 41 5.96 -4.83 -8.93
C ARG A 41 5.81 -3.40 -9.45
N TYR A 42 5.11 -2.53 -8.72
CA TYR A 42 4.97 -1.12 -9.13
C TYR A 42 6.31 -0.38 -9.09
N LYS A 43 7.12 -0.60 -8.05
CA LYS A 43 8.46 -0.03 -7.92
C LYS A 43 9.38 -0.47 -9.08
N GLY A 44 9.34 -1.75 -9.45
CA GLY A 44 10.11 -2.32 -10.57
C GLY A 44 9.66 -1.84 -11.95
N VAL A 45 8.38 -1.46 -12.10
CA VAL A 45 7.86 -0.80 -13.31
C VAL A 45 8.26 0.69 -13.37
N GLY A 46 8.93 1.22 -12.35
CA GLY A 46 9.32 2.63 -12.25
C GLY A 46 8.17 3.55 -11.83
N LYS A 47 7.13 3.00 -11.21
CA LYS A 47 6.07 3.80 -10.56
C LYS A 47 6.50 4.20 -9.17
N ASP A 48 6.14 5.42 -8.80
CA ASP A 48 6.35 5.94 -7.45
C ASP A 48 5.27 5.36 -6.53
N VAL A 49 5.66 4.45 -5.64
CA VAL A 49 4.76 3.73 -4.74
C VAL A 49 5.24 3.89 -3.30
N GLU A 50 4.34 4.35 -2.44
CA GLU A 50 4.54 4.53 -1.01
C GLU A 50 3.83 3.41 -0.26
N TRP A 51 4.53 2.78 0.67
CA TRP A 51 3.96 1.81 1.59
C TRP A 51 3.39 2.55 2.81
N GLN A 52 2.12 2.33 3.15
CA GLN A 52 1.55 2.87 4.39
C GLN A 52 1.58 1.86 5.53
N GLY A 53 1.43 0.57 5.21
CA GLY A 53 1.41 -0.52 6.19
C GLY A 53 0.03 -1.09 6.46
N GLN A 54 -0.07 -1.88 7.53
CA GLN A 54 -1.32 -2.51 7.94
C GLN A 54 -2.18 -1.57 8.77
N TRP A 55 -3.43 -1.39 8.38
CA TRP A 55 -4.40 -0.67 9.19
C TRP A 55 -4.95 -1.57 10.28
N ASN A 56 -4.79 -1.17 11.55
CA ASN A 56 -5.32 -1.90 12.70
C ASN A 56 -6.66 -1.30 13.22
N GLY A 57 -7.46 -0.69 12.36
CA GLY A 57 -8.71 -0.02 12.76
C GLY A 57 -8.52 1.39 13.30
N LYS A 58 -7.32 1.71 13.81
CA LYS A 58 -7.00 2.99 14.45
C LYS A 58 -5.78 3.69 13.85
N GLU A 59 -4.73 2.94 13.56
CA GLU A 59 -3.45 3.44 13.06
C GLU A 59 -2.75 2.41 12.17
N PHE A 60 -1.69 2.83 11.48
CA PHE A 60 -0.86 1.95 10.67
C PHE A 60 0.26 1.32 11.51
N VAL A 61 0.16 0.02 11.78
CA VAL A 61 1.09 -0.70 12.69
C VAL A 61 2.25 -1.40 11.98
N ASP A 62 2.20 -1.52 10.64
CA ASP A 62 3.25 -2.17 9.81
C ASP A 62 3.77 -1.20 8.75
N SER A 63 4.03 0.05 9.13
CA SER A 63 4.46 1.14 8.23
C SER A 63 5.92 1.03 7.77
N GLN A 64 6.64 0.00 8.21
CA GLN A 64 7.97 -0.31 7.69
C GLN A 64 7.86 -0.74 6.23
N GLU A 65 8.46 0.04 5.33
CA GLU A 65 8.58 -0.33 3.92
C GLU A 65 9.21 -1.73 3.82
N PRO A 66 8.61 -2.62 3.01
CA PRO A 66 9.20 -3.93 2.80
C PRO A 66 10.58 -3.75 2.19
N ARG A 67 11.59 -4.16 2.96
CA ARG A 67 12.98 -4.03 2.55
C ARG A 67 13.20 -4.98 1.37
N HIS A 68 13.52 -4.42 0.21
CA HIS A 68 14.12 -5.20 -0.85
C HIS A 68 15.53 -5.57 -0.36
N VAL A 69 15.66 -6.73 0.28
CA VAL A 69 16.97 -7.36 0.40
C VAL A 69 17.20 -8.00 -0.97
N PRO A 70 18.03 -7.42 -1.86
CA PRO A 70 18.58 -8.22 -2.93
C PRO A 70 19.39 -9.30 -2.20
N GLU A 71 18.91 -10.54 -2.24
CA GLU A 71 19.73 -11.68 -1.87
C GLU A 71 20.93 -11.64 -2.83
N MET A 72 22.05 -11.15 -2.31
CA MET A 72 23.33 -11.13 -3.02
C MET A 72 23.72 -12.59 -3.24
N ALA A 73 23.67 -13.02 -4.49
CA ALA A 73 24.25 -14.25 -4.98
C ALA A 73 25.47 -13.92 -5.84
#